data_AF-A0A451ET64-F1
#
_entry.id   AF-A0A451ET64-F1
#
_cell.length_a   1.000
_cell.length_b   1.000
_cell.length_c   1.000
_cell.angle_alpha   90.00
_cell.angle_beta   90.00
_cell.angle_gamma   90.00
#
_symmetry.space_group_name_H-M   'P 1'
#
loop_
_entity.id
_entity.type
_entity.pdbx_description
1 polymer ?
#
loop_
_entity_poly.entity_id
_entity_poly.type
_entity_poly.pdbx_seq_one_letter_code
_entity_poly.pdbx_strand_id
1 'polypeptide(L)'
;VKFSKEMTVASQQITPTRRDKAQQLTAIQDKLVNKMGPNAFPFTFTFPEMSPCSVTLQPGEDDQGKPLGVEYYVKCWVGSHEEDKSHKRSLVQLAIKKLQFAPSGRPGNRLPSSLISKGFTFSSGKINLEVTLDKEIYYHGEKIGANVMISNNSKK
;
A
#
# COMPACT_ATOMS: atom_id res chain seq x y z
N VAL A 1 -11.08 21.72 9.31
CA VAL A 1 -12.07 20.90 8.56
C VAL A 1 -11.63 19.44 8.68
N LYS A 2 -12.46 18.56 9.25
CA LYS A 2 -12.13 17.14 9.40
C LYS A 2 -12.62 16.40 8.15
N PHE A 3 -11.71 16.12 7.22
CA PHE A 3 -12.03 15.36 6.01
C PHE A 3 -11.77 13.87 6.25
N SER A 4 -12.81 13.06 6.12
CA SER A 4 -12.71 11.60 6.17
C SER A 4 -13.72 11.05 5.17
N LYS A 5 -13.24 10.28 4.19
CA LYS A 5 -14.08 9.61 3.20
C LYS A 5 -14.01 8.11 3.44
N GLU A 6 -15.12 7.54 3.88
CA GLU A 6 -15.28 6.10 3.97
C GLU A 6 -15.88 5.57 2.66
N MET A 7 -15.35 4.45 2.16
CA MET A 7 -15.81 3.84 0.93
C MET A 7 -15.78 2.32 1.07
N THR A 8 -16.89 1.68 0.71
CA THR A 8 -16.98 0.22 0.65
C THR A 8 -16.29 -0.28 -0.61
N VAL A 9 -15.21 -1.04 -0.43
CA VAL A 9 -14.43 -1.62 -1.53
C VAL A 9 -15.09 -2.88 -2.07
N ALA A 10 -15.62 -3.72 -1.18
CA ALA A 10 -16.36 -4.92 -1.50
C ALA A 10 -17.34 -5.22 -0.35
N SER A 11 -18.46 -5.86 -0.69
CA SER A 11 -19.45 -6.34 0.28
C SER A 11 -19.95 -7.71 -0.15
N GLN A 12 -20.21 -8.58 0.82
CA GLN A 12 -20.70 -9.93 0.58
C GLN A 12 -21.59 -10.37 1.74
N GLN A 13 -22.74 -10.96 1.42
CA GLN A 13 -23.56 -11.67 2.38
C GLN A 13 -22.90 -13.02 2.71
N ILE A 14 -22.54 -13.23 3.98
CA ILE A 14 -21.89 -14.46 4.46
C ILE A 14 -22.93 -15.54 4.77
N THR A 15 -23.99 -15.17 5.49
CA THR A 15 -25.07 -16.05 5.89
C THR A 15 -26.42 -15.31 5.87
N PRO A 16 -27.54 -15.97 5.49
CA PRO A 16 -27.61 -17.28 4.84
C PRO A 16 -26.92 -17.28 3.46
N THR A 17 -26.21 -18.36 3.14
CA THR A 17 -25.42 -18.47 1.91
C THR A 17 -26.34 -18.50 0.69
N ARG A 18 -26.11 -17.62 -0.28
CA ARG A 18 -26.82 -17.67 -1.57
C ARG A 18 -26.34 -18.90 -2.35
N ARG A 19 -27.28 -19.65 -2.95
CA ARG A 19 -27.05 -20.96 -3.58
C ARG A 19 -26.04 -20.96 -4.75
N ASP A 20 -25.64 -19.79 -5.25
CA ASP A 20 -25.03 -19.69 -6.58
C ASP A 20 -23.49 -19.61 -6.62
N LYS A 21 -22.78 -19.71 -5.48
CA LYS A 21 -21.31 -19.68 -5.50
C LYS A 21 -20.70 -20.75 -4.62
N ALA A 22 -20.47 -21.93 -5.20
CA ALA A 22 -19.50 -22.89 -4.69
C ALA A 22 -18.09 -22.29 -4.89
N GLN A 23 -17.70 -21.37 -4.01
CA GLN A 23 -16.36 -20.79 -4.03
C GLN A 23 -15.38 -21.85 -3.50
N GLN A 24 -14.33 -22.15 -4.25
CA GLN A 24 -13.29 -23.04 -3.79
C GLN A 24 -12.66 -22.48 -2.52
N LEU A 25 -12.66 -23.29 -1.46
CA LEU A 25 -12.07 -22.92 -0.19
C LEU A 25 -10.55 -23.05 -0.27
N THR A 26 -9.87 -22.15 0.45
CA THR A 26 -8.43 -22.31 0.69
C THR A 26 -8.19 -23.42 1.71
N ALA A 27 -7.02 -24.05 1.67
CA ALA A 27 -6.65 -25.08 2.64
C ALA A 27 -6.73 -24.62 4.12
N ILE A 28 -6.59 -23.31 4.38
CA ILE A 28 -6.78 -22.73 5.72
C ILE A 28 -8.27 -22.64 6.06
N GLN A 29 -9.10 -22.19 5.13
CA GLN A 29 -10.56 -22.15 5.33
C GLN A 29 -11.12 -23.55 5.58
N ASP A 30 -10.70 -24.57 4.81
CA ASP A 30 -11.12 -25.97 5.04
C ASP A 30 -10.81 -26.43 6.47
N LYS A 31 -9.59 -26.19 6.93
CA LYS A 31 -9.17 -26.54 8.31
C LYS A 31 -9.99 -25.79 9.36
N LEU A 32 -10.25 -24.49 9.14
CA LEU A 32 -11.02 -23.67 10.07
C LEU A 32 -12.48 -24.07 10.12
N VAL A 33 -13.12 -24.33 8.98
CA VAL A 33 -14.52 -24.78 8.92
C VAL A 33 -14.67 -26.12 9.63
N ASN A 34 -13.79 -27.08 9.34
CA ASN A 34 -13.80 -28.38 10.02
C ASN A 34 -13.56 -28.28 11.53
N LYS A 35 -12.74 -27.32 11.98
CA LYS A 35 -12.45 -27.12 13.40
C LYS A 35 -13.55 -26.36 14.14
N MET A 36 -14.19 -25.38 13.50
CA MET A 36 -15.15 -24.47 14.13
C MET A 36 -16.60 -24.99 14.07
N GLY A 37 -16.87 -26.01 13.24
CA GLY A 37 -18.15 -26.71 13.19
C GLY A 37 -19.19 -26.08 12.25
N PRO A 38 -20.48 -26.42 12.40
CA PRO A 38 -21.51 -26.13 11.39
C PRO A 38 -21.86 -24.64 11.23
N ASN A 39 -21.48 -23.79 12.18
CA ASN A 39 -21.71 -22.34 12.14
C ASN A 39 -20.48 -21.56 11.63
N ALA A 40 -19.54 -22.25 10.98
CA ALA A 40 -18.36 -21.64 10.39
C ALA A 40 -18.61 -21.31 8.92
N PHE A 41 -18.78 -20.02 8.63
CA PHE A 41 -19.06 -19.54 7.28
C PHE A 41 -17.82 -18.84 6.68
N PRO A 42 -17.20 -19.42 5.64
CA PRO A 42 -16.02 -18.82 5.02
C PRO A 42 -16.40 -17.61 4.16
N PHE A 43 -15.46 -16.67 4.04
CA PHE A 43 -15.56 -15.52 3.15
C PHE A 43 -14.18 -15.21 2.55
N THR A 44 -14.18 -14.60 1.37
CA THR A 44 -12.94 -14.20 0.68
C THR A 44 -13.19 -12.88 -0.05
N PHE A 45 -12.37 -11.88 0.23
CA PHE A 45 -12.35 -10.62 -0.51
C PHE A 45 -11.08 -10.52 -1.36
N THR A 46 -11.25 -10.07 -2.60
CA THR A 46 -10.15 -9.72 -3.49
C THR A 46 -10.06 -8.20 -3.58
N PHE A 47 -8.87 -7.65 -3.30
CA PHE A 47 -8.64 -6.22 -3.50
C PHE A 47 -8.76 -5.85 -4.99
N PRO A 48 -9.46 -4.75 -5.33
CA PRO A 48 -9.40 -4.19 -6.67
C PRO A 48 -7.97 -3.78 -7.02
N GLU A 49 -7.59 -3.90 -8.30
CA GLU A 49 -6.24 -3.60 -8.77
C GLU A 49 -5.81 -2.16 -8.45
N MET A 50 -6.72 -1.20 -8.64
CA MET A 50 -6.49 0.23 -8.39
C MET A 50 -6.62 0.65 -6.91
N SER A 51 -6.74 -0.31 -5.98
CA SER A 51 -6.83 0.02 -4.56
C SER A 51 -5.49 0.57 -4.04
N PRO A 52 -5.45 1.74 -3.39
CA PRO A 52 -4.20 2.29 -2.86
C PRO A 52 -3.63 1.41 -1.74
N CYS A 53 -2.32 1.42 -1.53
CA CYS A 53 -1.71 0.76 -0.36
C CYS A 53 -2.03 1.51 0.93
N SER A 54 -1.92 0.82 2.06
CA SER A 54 -2.08 1.45 3.37
C SER A 54 -0.88 2.36 3.65
N VAL A 55 -1.15 3.65 3.78
CA VAL A 55 -0.15 4.70 4.04
C VAL A 55 -0.71 5.64 5.09
N THR A 56 0.09 5.98 6.08
CA THR A 56 -0.26 6.95 7.13
C THR A 56 0.84 8.00 7.18
N LEU A 57 0.48 9.27 7.07
CA LEU A 57 1.38 10.39 7.26
C LEU A 57 1.74 10.49 8.75
N GLN A 58 3.03 10.60 9.04
CA GLN A 58 3.46 10.91 10.40
C GLN A 58 3.14 12.38 10.69
N PRO A 59 2.43 12.67 11.79
CA PRO A 59 2.20 14.04 12.23
C PRO A 59 3.54 14.69 12.63
N GLY A 60 3.65 16.00 12.43
CA GLY A 60 4.75 16.79 12.98
C GLY A 60 4.60 16.96 14.51
N GLU A 61 5.65 17.46 15.17
CA GLU A 61 5.64 17.65 16.63
C GLU A 61 4.49 18.55 17.12
N ASP A 62 4.15 19.58 16.33
CA ASP A 62 3.06 20.53 16.63
C ASP A 62 1.69 20.08 16.08
N ASP A 63 1.61 18.93 15.40
CA ASP A 63 0.37 18.45 14.81
C ASP A 63 -0.40 17.53 15.78
N GLN A 64 -1.39 18.11 16.45
CA GLN A 64 -2.32 17.42 17.36
C GLN A 64 -3.50 16.77 16.60
N GLY A 65 -3.46 16.75 15.26
CA GLY A 65 -4.50 16.21 14.41
C GLY A 65 -4.59 14.68 14.46
N LYS A 66 -5.68 14.14 13.88
CA LYS A 66 -5.76 12.70 13.62
C LYS A 66 -4.79 12.34 12.49
N PRO A 67 -4.14 11.17 12.54
CA PRO A 67 -3.28 10.72 11.44
C PRO A 67 -4.03 10.72 10.12
N LEU A 68 -3.38 11.25 9.09
CA LEU A 68 -3.93 11.32 7.73
C LEU A 68 -3.43 10.11 6.94
N GLY A 69 -4.33 9.34 6.36
CA GLY A 69 -3.91 8.13 5.66
C GLY A 69 -5.04 7.31 5.05
N VAL A 70 -4.63 6.23 4.41
CA VAL A 70 -5.48 5.19 3.86
C VAL A 70 -5.41 3.97 4.78
N GLU A 71 -6.55 3.61 5.37
CA GLU A 71 -6.70 2.44 6.23
C GLU A 71 -7.77 1.51 5.67
N TYR A 72 -7.55 0.21 5.82
CA TYR A 72 -8.54 -0.80 5.43
C TYR A 72 -9.09 -1.50 6.65
N TYR A 73 -10.39 -1.75 6.61
CA TYR A 73 -11.11 -2.45 7.66
C TYR A 73 -11.95 -3.56 7.04
N VAL A 74 -11.85 -4.75 7.62
CA VAL A 74 -12.84 -5.81 7.41
C VAL A 74 -13.90 -5.64 8.47
N LYS A 75 -15.14 -5.39 8.03
CA LYS A 75 -16.31 -5.20 8.91
C LYS A 75 -17.27 -6.37 8.69
N CYS A 76 -17.72 -6.97 9.78
CA CYS A 76 -18.77 -7.99 9.78
C CYS A 76 -19.85 -7.57 10.78
N TRP A 77 -21.11 -7.63 10.37
CA TRP A 77 -22.24 -7.26 11.20
C TRP A 77 -23.48 -8.06 10.78
N VAL A 78 -24.47 -8.13 11.68
CA VAL A 78 -25.75 -8.80 11.44
C VAL A 78 -26.79 -7.74 11.10
N GLY A 79 -27.48 -7.92 9.98
CA GLY A 79 -28.54 -7.06 9.45
C GLY A 79 -29.70 -7.86 8.88
N SER A 80 -30.84 -7.20 8.73
CA SER A 80 -32.02 -7.78 8.10
C SER A 80 -31.99 -7.56 6.58
N HIS A 81 -31.42 -6.44 6.12
CA HIS A 81 -31.29 -6.08 4.71
C HIS A 81 -29.87 -5.58 4.39
N GLU A 82 -29.47 -5.65 3.11
CA GLU A 82 -28.16 -5.17 2.65
C GLU A 82 -27.98 -3.65 2.86
N GLU A 83 -29.07 -2.90 2.87
CA GLU A 83 -29.10 -1.45 3.06
C GLU A 83 -29.15 -1.03 4.54
N ASP A 84 -29.28 -2.00 5.47
CA ASP A 84 -29.37 -1.68 6.88
C ASP A 84 -28.08 -1.02 7.37
N LYS A 85 -28.24 0.00 8.23
CA LYS A 85 -27.10 0.61 8.91
C LYS A 85 -26.57 -0.36 9.96
N SER A 86 -25.28 -0.66 9.92
CA SER A 86 -24.62 -1.54 10.90
C SER A 86 -24.86 -1.08 12.35
N HIS A 87 -25.26 -1.99 13.24
CA HIS A 87 -25.47 -1.70 14.65
C HIS A 87 -24.20 -2.00 15.47
N LYS A 88 -23.78 -1.08 16.37
CA LYS A 88 -22.53 -1.22 17.14
C LYS A 88 -22.43 -2.51 17.96
N ARG A 89 -23.56 -3.05 18.41
CA ARG A 89 -23.60 -4.31 19.20
C ARG A 89 -23.29 -5.57 18.38
N SER A 90 -23.55 -5.56 17.07
CA SER A 90 -23.29 -6.71 16.19
C SER A 90 -22.09 -6.52 15.27
N LEU A 91 -21.49 -5.33 15.26
CA LEU A 91 -20.34 -4.99 14.42
C LEU A 91 -19.03 -5.49 15.04
N VAL A 92 -18.35 -6.37 14.31
CA VAL A 92 -16.95 -6.74 14.52
C VAL A 92 -16.13 -6.08 13.41
N GLN A 93 -15.03 -5.42 13.79
CA GLN A 93 -14.15 -4.71 12.87
C GLN A 93 -12.69 -5.12 13.10
N LEU A 94 -12.00 -5.47 12.03
CA LEU A 94 -10.58 -5.79 12.03
C LEU A 94 -9.84 -4.83 11.09
N ALA A 95 -8.84 -4.12 11.61
CA ALA A 95 -7.93 -3.32 10.79
C ALA A 95 -6.97 -4.24 10.04
N ILE A 96 -6.80 -4.00 8.74
CA ILE A 96 -5.85 -4.73 7.88
C ILE A 96 -4.99 -3.73 7.09
N LYS A 97 -3.82 -4.17 6.63
CA LYS A 97 -2.91 -3.36 5.82
C LYS A 97 -2.71 -3.98 4.45
N LYS A 98 -2.83 -3.17 3.40
CA LYS A 98 -2.38 -3.51 2.05
C LYS A 98 -0.96 -2.98 1.89
N LEU A 99 0.03 -3.88 1.84
CA LEU A 99 1.43 -3.54 1.65
C LEU A 99 1.83 -3.79 0.19
N GLN A 100 2.64 -2.88 -0.38
CA GLN A 100 3.23 -3.12 -1.69
C GLN A 100 4.48 -3.97 -1.51
N PHE A 101 4.52 -5.11 -2.21
CA PHE A 101 5.75 -5.86 -2.41
C PHE A 101 6.31 -5.47 -3.78
N ALA A 102 7.56 -5.02 -3.81
CA ALA A 102 8.30 -4.83 -5.06
C ALA A 102 9.12 -6.11 -5.29
N PRO A 103 8.92 -6.88 -6.36
CA PRO A 103 9.71 -8.09 -6.58
C PRO A 103 11.18 -7.72 -6.83
N SER A 104 12.10 -8.57 -6.36
CA SER A 104 13.55 -8.44 -6.56
C SER A 104 14.01 -8.76 -8.00
N GLY A 105 13.15 -8.49 -8.99
CA GLY A 105 13.25 -8.99 -10.36
C GLY A 105 13.91 -8.03 -11.34
N ARG A 106 15.01 -8.52 -11.92
CA ARG A 106 15.90 -8.00 -12.98
C ARG A 106 16.25 -6.52 -12.86
N PRO A 107 17.51 -6.16 -12.51
CA PRO A 107 17.96 -4.80 -12.75
C PRO A 107 17.67 -4.50 -14.21
N GLY A 108 16.99 -3.38 -14.49
CA GLY A 108 17.02 -2.85 -15.84
C GLY A 108 18.48 -2.84 -16.31
N ASN A 109 18.74 -3.04 -17.60
CA ASN A 109 20.11 -3.09 -18.13
C ASN A 109 20.94 -1.83 -17.78
N ARG A 110 20.32 -0.80 -17.21
CA ARG A 110 20.92 0.45 -16.79
C ARG A 110 20.53 0.80 -15.35
N LEU A 111 21.54 1.18 -14.57
CA LEU A 111 21.38 1.76 -13.23
C LEU A 111 20.67 3.12 -13.29
N PRO A 112 19.88 3.49 -12.27
CA PRO A 112 19.29 4.82 -12.20
C PRO A 112 20.39 5.89 -12.20
N SER A 113 20.41 6.74 -13.22
CA SER A 113 21.44 7.77 -13.40
C SER A 113 20.84 9.12 -13.75
N SER A 114 21.35 10.21 -13.18
CA SER A 114 20.99 11.59 -13.53
C SER A 114 22.25 12.41 -13.82
N LEU A 115 22.22 13.21 -14.90
CA LEU A 115 23.32 14.06 -15.34
C LEU A 115 22.83 15.52 -15.45
N ILE A 116 23.52 16.42 -14.77
CA ILE A 116 23.23 17.86 -14.78
C ILE A 116 24.46 18.62 -15.24
N SER A 117 24.28 19.61 -16.11
CA SER A 117 25.32 20.54 -16.55
C SER A 117 24.96 21.95 -16.11
N LYS A 118 25.84 22.61 -15.34
CA LYS A 118 25.67 24.00 -14.90
C LYS A 118 26.78 24.89 -15.47
N GLY A 119 26.38 25.88 -16.26
CA GLY A 119 27.23 27.01 -16.63
C GLY A 119 27.19 28.12 -15.56
N PHE A 120 28.22 28.95 -15.52
CA PHE A 120 28.27 30.12 -14.64
C PHE A 120 28.43 31.39 -15.47
N THR A 121 27.68 32.43 -15.12
CA THR A 121 27.80 33.75 -15.76
C THR A 121 29.24 34.24 -15.67
N PHE A 122 29.78 34.75 -16.78
CA PHE A 122 31.17 35.22 -16.92
C PHE A 122 32.28 34.15 -16.75
N SER A 123 31.95 32.85 -16.73
CA SER A 123 32.94 31.75 -16.77
C SER A 123 32.97 31.08 -18.14
N SER A 124 34.15 30.92 -18.73
CA SER A 124 34.35 30.02 -19.87
C SER A 124 34.40 28.58 -19.36
N GLY A 125 33.27 27.87 -19.37
CA GLY A 125 33.19 26.47 -18.96
C GLY A 125 31.95 26.11 -18.13
N LYS A 126 31.79 24.81 -17.86
CA LYS A 126 30.64 24.26 -17.12
C LYS A 126 31.09 23.18 -16.13
N ILE A 127 30.28 22.97 -15.10
CA ILE A 127 30.38 21.82 -14.20
C ILE A 127 29.34 20.80 -14.63
N ASN A 128 29.78 19.56 -14.88
CA ASN A 128 28.90 18.42 -15.06
C ASN A 128 28.88 17.60 -13.76
N LEU A 129 27.69 17.25 -13.30
CA LEU A 129 27.45 16.38 -12.15
C LEU A 129 26.63 15.18 -12.62
N GLU A 130 27.18 13.99 -12.46
CA GLU A 130 26.48 12.73 -12.70
C GLU A 130 26.31 11.98 -11.39
N VAL A 131 25.11 11.46 -11.13
CA VAL A 131 24.81 10.62 -9.97
C VAL A 131 24.20 9.33 -10.47
N THR A 132 24.74 8.19 -10.06
CA THR A 132 24.24 6.85 -10.40
C THR A 132 24.00 6.04 -9.13
N LEU A 133 22.83 5.43 -8.98
CA LEU A 133 22.49 4.53 -7.86
C LEU A 133 22.90 3.08 -8.16
N ASP A 134 23.20 2.29 -7.14
CA ASP A 134 23.59 0.87 -7.31
C ASP A 134 22.40 -0.06 -7.62
N LYS A 135 21.19 0.34 -7.22
CA LYS A 135 19.93 -0.36 -7.50
C LYS A 135 18.79 0.61 -7.80
N GLU A 136 17.76 0.09 -8.47
CA GLU A 136 16.50 0.79 -8.73
C GLU A 136 15.48 0.65 -7.58
N ILE A 137 15.48 -0.52 -6.93
CA ILE A 137 14.52 -0.86 -5.87
C ILE A 137 15.31 -1.17 -4.60
N TYR A 138 14.89 -0.56 -3.49
CA TYR A 138 15.42 -0.83 -2.14
C TYR A 138 14.28 -1.24 -1.22
N TYR A 139 14.57 -2.20 -0.35
CA TYR A 139 13.71 -2.52 0.78
C TYR A 139 14.08 -1.70 2.02
N HIS A 140 13.13 -1.60 2.95
CA HIS A 140 13.37 -0.92 4.22
C HIS A 140 14.57 -1.53 4.96
N GLY A 141 15.49 -0.65 5.38
CA GLY A 141 16.72 -1.03 6.07
C GLY A 141 17.91 -1.33 5.17
N GLU A 142 17.74 -1.41 3.85
CA GLU A 142 18.87 -1.53 2.92
C GLU A 142 19.67 -0.22 2.84
N LYS A 143 20.99 -0.35 2.72
CA LYS A 143 21.88 0.79 2.44
C LYS A 143 21.75 1.18 0.97
N ILE A 144 21.75 2.47 0.70
CA ILE A 144 21.71 3.04 -0.65
C ILE A 144 23.14 3.39 -1.08
N GLY A 145 23.59 2.83 -2.20
CA GLY A 145 24.86 3.16 -2.83
C GLY A 145 24.68 4.23 -3.90
N ALA A 146 25.48 5.29 -3.86
CA ALA A 146 25.48 6.34 -4.88
C ALA A 146 26.91 6.62 -5.37
N ASN A 147 27.12 6.53 -6.68
CA ASN A 147 28.34 6.97 -7.36
C ASN A 147 28.13 8.40 -7.88
N VAL A 148 29.02 9.31 -7.53
CA VAL A 148 28.96 10.72 -7.93
C VAL A 148 30.20 11.06 -8.75
N MET A 149 30.01 11.50 -9.99
CA MET A 149 31.08 11.95 -10.87
C MET A 149 30.94 13.46 -11.12
N ILE A 150 32.02 14.20 -10.87
CA ILE A 150 32.09 15.65 -11.07
C ILE A 150 33.14 15.94 -12.11
N SER A 151 32.75 16.58 -13.21
CA SER A 151 33.66 17.10 -14.23
C SER A 151 33.56 18.62 -14.24
N ASN A 152 34.51 19.28 -13.59
CA ASN A 152 34.59 20.73 -13.55
C ASN A 152 35.52 21.25 -14.63
N ASN A 153 34.93 21.79 -15.70
CA ASN A 153 35.64 22.51 -16.74
C ASN A 153 35.42 24.03 -16.64
N SER A 154 34.88 24.49 -15.51
CA SER A 154 34.65 25.91 -15.23
C SER A 154 35.83 26.53 -14.49
N LYS A 155 35.78 27.85 -14.28
CA LYS A 155 36.76 28.59 -13.47
C LYS A 155 36.27 28.84 -12.03
N LYS A 156 35.39 27.96 -11.52
CA LYS A 156 34.75 28.04 -10.21
C LYS A 156 35.05 26.82 -9.37
#